data_AF-A0A0B1T8X3-F1
#
_entry.id   AF-A0A0B1T8X3-F1
#
_cell.length_a   1.000
_cell.length_b   1.000
_cell.length_c   1.000
_cell.angle_alpha   90.00
_cell.angle_beta   90.00
_cell.angle_gamma   90.00
#
_symmetry.space_group_name_H-M   'P 1'
#
loop_
_entity.id
_entity.type
_entity.pdbx_description
1 polymer ?
#
loop_
_entity_poly.entity_id
_entity_poly.type
_entity_poly.pdbx_seq_one_letter_code
_entity_poly.pdbx_strand_id
1 'polypeptide(L)'
;MATFQHVRSKPLLGVPFTVKDAVEVSGQIITCGVYNHRDNRCTKSAEVIRRMEAAGAILIAVTNVPEACYWVESSNGIYGRTNNPYDSRRIAGGSSGGEGALISAAGSVVGCCLFEFLLYRTM
;
A
#
# COMPACT_ATOMS: atom_id res chain seq x y z
N MET A 1 -32.57 15.06 0.79
CA MET A 1 -32.59 13.64 0.36
C MET A 1 -31.44 13.25 -0.58
N ALA A 2 -30.91 14.14 -1.43
CA ALA A 2 -29.79 13.81 -2.35
C ALA A 2 -28.46 13.42 -1.67
N THR A 3 -28.13 14.02 -0.51
CA THR A 3 -26.89 13.73 0.25
C THR A 3 -26.84 12.28 0.73
N PHE A 4 -27.98 11.73 1.19
CA PHE A 4 -28.07 10.34 1.63
C PHE A 4 -27.87 9.34 0.49
N GLN A 5 -28.25 9.72 -0.73
CA GLN A 5 -28.08 8.89 -1.93
C GLN A 5 -26.61 8.85 -2.39
N HIS A 6 -25.86 9.94 -2.20
CA HIS A 6 -24.42 9.99 -2.45
C HIS A 6 -23.61 9.16 -1.44
N VAL A 7 -24.02 9.14 -0.17
CA VAL A 7 -23.39 8.29 0.85
C VAL A 7 -23.67 6.81 0.55
N ARG A 8 -24.88 6.47 0.09
CA ARG A 8 -25.23 5.08 -0.29
C ARG A 8 -24.44 4.55 -1.49
N SER A 9 -24.03 5.40 -2.42
CA SER A 9 -23.25 4.97 -3.59
C SER A 9 -21.74 4.90 -3.33
N LYS A 10 -21.26 5.47 -2.21
CA LYS A 10 -19.84 5.53 -1.83
C LYS A 10 -19.62 4.96 -0.42
N PRO A 11 -19.51 3.62 -0.29
CA PRO A 11 -19.46 2.97 1.02
C PRO A 11 -18.21 3.31 1.85
N LEU A 12 -17.15 3.83 1.23
CA LEU A 12 -15.91 4.22 1.88
C LEU A 12 -15.68 5.74 1.84
N LEU A 13 -16.74 6.52 1.68
CA LEU A 13 -16.64 7.97 1.58
C LEU A 13 -15.89 8.58 2.77
N GLY A 14 -14.72 9.16 2.49
CA GLY A 14 -13.87 9.83 3.48
C GLY A 14 -12.98 8.89 4.31
N VAL A 15 -12.98 7.59 4.02
CA VAL A 15 -12.13 6.61 4.72
C VAL A 15 -10.70 6.72 4.17
N PRO A 16 -9.69 7.06 5.01
CA PRO A 16 -8.31 7.04 4.58
C PRO A 16 -7.82 5.61 4.43
N PHE A 17 -7.05 5.32 3.38
CA PHE A 17 -6.42 4.03 3.19
C PHE A 17 -4.99 4.15 2.69
N THR A 18 -4.23 3.09 2.91
CA THR A 18 -2.83 2.96 2.50
C THR A 18 -2.67 1.83 1.51
N VAL A 19 -1.58 1.86 0.74
CA VAL A 19 -1.31 0.85 -0.26
C VAL A 19 0.12 0.37 -0.18
N LYS A 20 0.29 -0.95 -0.29
CA LYS A 20 1.61 -1.58 -0.40
C LYS A 20 2.37 -1.06 -1.64
N ASP A 21 3.67 -0.81 -1.49
CA ASP A 21 4.61 -0.48 -2.59
C ASP A 21 4.83 -1.66 -3.57
N ALA A 22 3.75 -2.13 -4.17
CA ALA A 22 3.68 -3.19 -5.17
C ALA A 22 2.36 -3.10 -5.97
N VAL A 23 1.49 -2.16 -5.63
CA VAL A 23 0.21 -1.92 -6.30
C VAL A 23 0.31 -0.60 -7.04
N GLU A 24 0.12 -0.65 -8.35
CA GLU A 24 0.26 0.53 -9.19
C GLU A 24 -0.73 1.64 -8.80
N VAL A 25 -0.24 2.87 -8.66
CA VAL A 25 -1.05 4.07 -8.43
C VAL A 25 -0.59 5.14 -9.39
N SER A 26 -1.51 5.62 -10.23
CA SER A 26 -1.21 6.65 -11.22
C SER A 26 -0.59 7.88 -10.56
N GLY A 27 0.52 8.35 -11.10
CA GLY A 27 1.24 9.51 -10.59
C GLY A 27 2.11 9.23 -9.36
N GLN A 28 2.15 8.01 -8.82
CA GLN A 28 3.06 7.63 -7.73
C GLN A 28 4.22 6.78 -8.25
N ILE A 29 5.30 6.75 -7.47
CA ILE A 29 6.44 5.85 -7.69
C ILE A 29 6.12 4.56 -6.95
N ILE A 30 6.15 3.44 -7.67
CA ILE A 30 5.96 2.10 -7.10
C ILE A 30 7.21 1.28 -7.42
N THR A 31 7.98 0.93 -6.39
CA THR A 31 9.32 0.38 -6.54
C THR A 31 9.38 -1.13 -6.36
N CYS A 32 8.42 -1.73 -5.65
CA CYS A 32 8.53 -3.11 -5.15
C CYS A 32 9.80 -3.34 -4.30
N GLY A 33 10.35 -2.28 -3.69
CA GLY A 33 11.64 -2.30 -3.00
C GLY A 33 12.85 -2.52 -3.93
N VAL A 34 12.68 -2.53 -5.25
CA VAL A 34 13.74 -2.76 -6.24
C VAL A 34 14.40 -1.43 -6.62
N TYR A 35 15.69 -1.29 -6.34
CA TYR A 35 16.42 -0.01 -6.50
C TYR A 35 16.30 0.60 -7.91
N ASN A 36 16.24 -0.24 -8.94
CA ASN A 36 16.12 0.21 -10.33
C ASN A 36 14.76 0.83 -10.67
N HIS A 37 13.74 0.63 -9.83
CA HIS A 37 12.40 1.19 -10.01
C HIS A 37 12.17 2.50 -9.25
N ARG A 38 13.14 2.99 -8.48
CA ARG A 38 13.01 4.17 -7.59
C ARG A 38 12.58 5.47 -8.29
N ASP A 39 12.79 5.56 -9.60
CA ASP A 39 12.43 6.72 -10.42
C ASP A 39 11.25 6.44 -11.39
N ASN A 40 10.70 5.21 -11.37
CA ASN A 40 9.63 4.80 -12.28
C ASN A 40 8.25 5.20 -11.73
N ARG A 41 7.62 6.20 -12.36
CA ARG A 41 6.29 6.68 -11.98
C ARG A 41 5.22 5.93 -12.76
N CYS A 42 4.27 5.33 -12.06
CA CYS A 42 3.15 4.63 -12.66
C CYS A 42 2.26 5.61 -13.47
N THR A 43 1.85 5.18 -14.66
CA THR A 43 0.93 5.93 -15.53
C THR A 43 -0.54 5.51 -15.35
N LYS A 44 -0.76 4.40 -14.64
CA LYS A 44 -2.07 3.79 -14.42
C LYS A 44 -2.16 3.33 -12.97
N SER A 45 -3.36 3.43 -12.40
CA SER A 45 -3.68 2.80 -11.12
C SER A 45 -4.16 1.37 -11.35
N ALA A 46 -3.82 0.46 -10.44
CA ALA A 46 -4.39 -0.88 -10.39
C ALA A 46 -5.90 -0.84 -10.18
N GLU A 47 -6.60 -1.88 -10.61
CA GLU A 47 -8.06 -1.93 -10.56
C GLU A 47 -8.61 -1.82 -9.13
N VAL A 48 -7.91 -2.39 -8.15
CA VAL A 48 -8.30 -2.28 -6.72
C VAL A 48 -8.28 -0.82 -6.25
N ILE A 49 -7.30 -0.02 -6.69
CA ILE A 49 -7.18 1.39 -6.33
C ILE A 49 -8.32 2.20 -6.93
N ARG A 50 -8.62 1.98 -8.22
CA ARG A 50 -9.75 2.64 -8.88
C ARG A 50 -11.07 2.33 -8.17
N ARG A 51 -11.27 1.10 -7.72
CA ARG A 51 -12.48 0.69 -6.98
C ARG A 51 -12.56 1.33 -5.59
N MET A 52 -11.44 1.41 -4.88
CA MET A 52 -11.36 2.09 -3.57
C MET A 52 -11.68 3.58 -3.71
N GLU A 53 -11.08 4.27 -4.68
CA GLU A 53 -11.33 5.68 -4.98
C GLU A 53 -12.78 5.92 -5.44
N ALA A 54 -13.32 5.07 -6.31
CA ALA A 54 -14.72 5.14 -6.75
C ALA A 54 -15.71 4.94 -5.58
N ALA A 55 -15.35 4.09 -4.61
CA ALA A 55 -16.10 3.89 -3.37
C ALA A 55 -15.99 5.07 -2.39
N GLY A 56 -15.17 6.08 -2.69
CA GLY A 56 -15.00 7.31 -1.91
C GLY A 56 -13.83 7.27 -0.92
N ALA A 57 -12.99 6.23 -0.95
CA ALA A 57 -11.81 6.13 -0.09
C ALA A 57 -10.72 7.11 -0.54
N ILE A 58 -9.88 7.53 0.41
CA ILE A 58 -8.82 8.52 0.19
C ILE A 58 -7.47 7.84 0.39
N LEU A 59 -6.67 7.72 -0.68
CA LEU A 59 -5.32 7.18 -0.58
C LEU A 59 -4.41 8.20 0.11
N ILE A 60 -3.77 7.83 1.23
CA ILE A 60 -2.93 8.74 2.02
C ILE A 60 -1.44 8.43 1.97
N ALA A 61 -1.05 7.17 1.71
CA ALA A 61 0.37 6.79 1.63
C ALA A 61 0.59 5.48 0.87
N VAL A 62 1.80 5.35 0.32
CA VAL A 62 2.39 4.10 -0.17
C VAL A 62 3.33 3.56 0.91
N THR A 63 3.22 2.29 1.28
CA THR A 63 3.97 1.70 2.40
C THR A 63 5.08 0.75 1.95
N ASN A 64 6.13 0.72 2.78
CA ASN A 64 7.37 0.02 2.49
C ASN A 64 7.22 -1.51 2.45
N VAL A 65 8.06 -2.15 1.63
CA VAL A 65 8.07 -3.59 1.34
C VAL A 65 9.50 -4.13 1.34
N PRO A 66 9.73 -5.45 1.47
CA PRO A 66 11.04 -6.02 1.13
C PRO A 66 11.35 -5.87 -0.35
N GLU A 67 12.62 -5.92 -0.69
CA GLU A 67 13.07 -5.96 -2.08
C GLU A 67 12.38 -7.10 -2.85
N ALA A 68 11.88 -6.77 -4.04
CA ALA A 68 11.10 -7.63 -4.92
C ALA A 68 9.86 -8.26 -4.27
N CYS A 69 9.40 -7.74 -3.13
CA CYS A 69 8.28 -8.35 -2.42
C CYS A 69 8.57 -9.84 -2.09
N TYR A 70 9.81 -10.17 -1.73
CA TYR A 70 10.23 -11.57 -1.60
C TYR A 70 10.94 -11.87 -0.28
N TRP A 71 10.40 -11.34 0.83
CA TRP A 71 10.93 -11.63 2.16
C TRP A 71 9.91 -11.44 3.29
N VAL A 72 10.20 -12.04 4.44
CA VAL A 72 9.36 -11.97 5.66
C VAL A 72 9.61 -10.72 6.50
N GLU A 73 10.60 -9.90 6.16
CA GLU A 73 10.90 -8.64 6.85
C GLU A 73 10.97 -7.50 5.84
N SER A 74 10.26 -6.40 6.13
CA SER A 74 10.13 -5.27 5.19
C SER A 74 11.35 -4.35 5.25
N SER A 75 12.39 -4.73 4.50
CA SER A 75 13.65 -4.00 4.36
C SER A 75 14.10 -3.97 2.91
N ASN A 76 14.51 -2.79 2.42
CA ASN A 76 15.12 -2.64 1.10
C ASN A 76 16.18 -1.53 1.08
N GLY A 77 16.93 -1.44 -0.01
CA GLY A 77 18.00 -0.45 -0.18
C GLY A 77 17.55 0.97 -0.51
N ILE A 78 16.25 1.22 -0.69
CA ILE A 78 15.70 2.54 -1.04
C ILE A 78 15.25 3.28 0.21
N TYR A 79 14.38 2.66 1.00
CA TYR A 79 13.73 3.25 2.18
C TYR A 79 14.29 2.70 3.50
N GLY A 80 15.11 1.66 3.45
CA GLY A 80 15.61 0.96 4.64
C GLY A 80 14.58 0.00 5.23
N ARG A 81 14.72 -0.26 6.53
CA ARG A 81 13.90 -1.22 7.29
C ARG A 81 12.71 -0.54 7.96
N THR A 82 11.51 -1.10 7.76
CA THR A 82 10.34 -0.76 8.56
C THR A 82 10.51 -1.27 9.99
N ASN A 83 10.33 -0.40 10.99
CA ASN A 83 10.37 -0.82 12.39
C ASN A 83 8.99 -1.25 12.89
N ASN A 84 8.95 -2.27 13.75
CA ASN A 84 7.74 -2.68 14.43
C ASN A 84 7.30 -1.58 15.43
N PRO A 85 6.04 -1.11 15.37
CA PRO A 85 5.58 0.00 16.20
C PRO A 85 5.48 -0.33 17.69
N TYR A 86 5.39 -1.61 18.06
CA TYR A 86 5.33 -2.04 19.46
C TYR A 86 6.72 -2.23 20.08
N ASP A 87 7.73 -2.62 19.28
CA ASP A 87 9.11 -2.79 19.73
C ASP A 87 10.07 -2.75 18.52
N SER A 88 10.84 -1.68 18.38
CA SER A 88 11.77 -1.46 17.24
C SER A 88 12.92 -2.46 17.14
N ARG A 89 13.12 -3.31 18.17
CA ARG A 89 14.07 -4.43 18.15
C ARG A 89 13.51 -5.67 17.46
N ARG A 90 12.21 -5.72 17.19
CA ARG A 90 11.52 -6.81 16.50
C ARG A 90 11.26 -6.47 15.03
N ILE A 91 11.15 -7.52 14.22
CA ILE A 91 10.75 -7.40 12.82
C ILE A 91 9.33 -6.84 12.72
N ALA A 92 9.09 -5.98 11.73
CA ALA A 92 7.74 -5.51 11.39
C ALA A 92 6.95 -6.60 10.65
N GLY A 93 7.65 -7.60 10.14
CA GLY A 93 7.09 -8.66 9.31
C GLY A 93 7.09 -8.25 7.85
N GLY A 94 6.47 -9.09 7.03
CA GLY A 94 6.60 -8.97 5.61
C GLY A 94 5.73 -9.98 4.87
N SER A 95 5.58 -9.76 3.59
CA SER A 95 6.13 -8.63 2.82
C SER A 95 5.36 -7.32 2.98
N SER A 96 4.14 -7.36 3.50
CA SER A 96 3.29 -6.19 3.74
C SER A 96 3.57 -5.54 5.10
N GLY A 97 4.84 -5.53 5.55
CA GLY A 97 5.18 -5.05 6.89
C GLY A 97 5.02 -3.55 7.05
N GLY A 98 5.17 -2.75 5.98
CA GLY A 98 4.83 -1.32 5.98
C GLY A 98 3.36 -1.08 6.32
N GLU A 99 2.44 -1.78 5.66
CA GLU A 99 1.00 -1.73 5.96
C GLU A 99 0.73 -2.17 7.41
N GLY A 100 1.27 -3.32 7.81
CA GLY A 100 1.07 -3.88 9.15
C GLY A 100 1.57 -2.94 10.26
N ALA A 101 2.74 -2.34 10.07
CA ALA A 101 3.30 -1.37 11.02
C ALA A 101 2.45 -0.09 11.09
N LEU A 102 2.05 0.47 9.95
CA LEU A 102 1.32 1.73 9.91
C LEU A 102 -0.09 1.60 10.51
N ILE A 103 -0.79 0.51 10.20
CA ILE A 103 -2.11 0.21 10.79
C ILE A 103 -1.98 -0.01 12.30
N SER A 104 -0.98 -0.80 12.73
CA SER A 104 -0.74 -1.06 14.16
C SER A 104 -0.35 0.20 14.94
N ALA A 105 0.27 1.18 14.29
CA ALA A 105 0.57 2.49 14.85
C ALA A 105 -0.62 3.47 14.80
N ALA A 106 -1.82 3.01 14.39
CA ALA A 106 -3.01 3.83 14.18
C ALA A 106 -2.84 4.97 13.16
N GLY A 107 -1.89 4.84 12.23
CA GLY A 107 -1.66 5.82 11.15
C GLY A 107 -2.57 5.61 9.92
N SER A 108 -3.22 4.45 9.82
CA SER A 108 -4.23 4.14 8.79
C SER A 108 -5.27 3.19 9.36
N VAL A 109 -6.52 3.31 8.89
CA VAL A 109 -7.62 2.43 9.31
C VAL A 109 -7.75 1.18 8.44
N VAL A 110 -7.28 1.25 7.19
CA VAL A 110 -7.35 0.14 6.24
C VAL A 110 -6.19 0.18 5.26
N GLY A 111 -5.68 -1.01 4.93
CA GLY A 111 -4.55 -1.18 4.03
C GLY A 111 -4.88 -2.07 2.84
N CYS A 112 -4.39 -1.71 1.66
CA CYS A 112 -4.48 -2.52 0.46
C CYS A 112 -3.16 -3.30 0.25
N CYS A 113 -3.23 -4.61 0.51
CA CYS A 113 -2.12 -5.55 0.42
C CYS A 113 -2.32 -6.54 -0.73
N LEU A 114 -1.23 -7.16 -1.18
CA LEU A 114 -1.25 -8.28 -2.13
C LEU A 114 -0.84 -9.59 -1.45
N PHE A 115 -1.38 -10.71 -1.95
CA PHE A 115 -0.89 -12.05 -1.68
C PHE A 115 0.15 -12.42 -2.75
N GLU A 116 1.36 -12.79 -2.34
CA GLU A 116 2.56 -12.87 -3.20
C GLU A 116 2.65 -14.15 -4.03
N PHE A 117 1.75 -14.30 -5.00
CA PHE A 117 1.86 -15.31 -6.05
C PHE A 117 1.59 -14.78 -7.46
N LEU A 118 1.23 -13.49 -7.61
CA LEU A 118 0.76 -12.93 -8.88
C LEU A 118 1.77 -12.02 -9.62
N LEU A 119 2.94 -11.74 -9.05
CA LEU A 119 3.95 -10.87 -9.67
C LEU A 119 4.53 -11.43 -11.00
N TYR A 120 4.37 -12.73 -11.28
CA TYR A 120 4.85 -13.37 -12.52
C TYR A 120 3.84 -13.39 -13.67
N ARG A 121 2.68 -12.74 -13.58
CA ARG A 121 1.73 -12.69 -14.71
C ARG A 121 1.92 -11.51 -15.67
N THR A 122 2.91 -10.63 -15.42
CA THR A 122 3.13 -9.41 -16.21
C THR A 122 4.60 -9.07 -16.47
N MET A 123 5.53 -9.99 -16.25
CA MET A 123 6.87 -9.95 -16.86
C MET A 123 6.93 -10.96 -18.01
#